data_AF-A0A8X7V5C8-F1
#
_entry.id   AF-A0A8X7V5C8-F1
#
_cell.length_a   1.000
_cell.length_b   1.000
_cell.length_c   1.000
_cell.angle_alpha   90.00
_cell.angle_beta   90.00
_cell.angle_gamma   90.00
#
_symmetry.space_group_name_H-M   'P 1'
#
loop_
_entity.id
_entity.type
_entity.pdbx_description
1 polymer ?
#
loop_
_entity_poly.entity_id
_entity_poly.type
_entity_poly.pdbx_seq_one_letter_code
_entity_poly.pdbx_strand_id
1 'polypeptide(L)'
;MLQKNNFTGPLPPELVSLPRLTKFSVAFNQLTGPVPNFNLKFGRENFSSNEGLCGQPMDPCVDPEEDIIRLGKIGAAVGAALFAPLGAFLDWFVFSGRKKKQEDRRHHSWIFHIGD
;
A
#
# COMPACT_ATOMS: atom_id res chain seq x y z
N MET A 1 -34.22 -6.19 19.16
CA MET A 1 -34.39 -4.99 18.32
C MET A 1 -33.85 -3.83 19.15
N LEU A 2 -32.68 -3.30 18.78
CA LEU A 2 -31.90 -2.30 19.54
C LEU A 2 -31.77 -0.98 18.76
N GLN A 3 -32.55 -0.82 17.69
CA GLN A 3 -32.56 0.38 16.87
C GLN A 3 -33.10 1.61 17.61
N LYS A 4 -32.73 2.82 17.16
CA LYS A 4 -33.18 4.12 17.70
C LYS A 4 -32.86 4.30 19.18
N ASN A 5 -31.63 3.97 19.55
CA ASN A 5 -31.08 4.25 20.86
C ASN A 5 -29.87 5.19 20.71
N ASN A 6 -29.20 5.47 21.82
CA ASN A 6 -28.01 6.31 21.85
C ASN A 6 -26.76 5.49 22.19
N PHE A 7 -26.70 4.24 21.72
CA PHE A 7 -25.54 3.38 21.96
C PHE A 7 -24.31 3.90 21.22
N THR A 8 -23.17 3.85 21.88
CA THR A 8 -21.88 4.31 21.39
C THR A 8 -20.84 3.21 21.50
N GLY A 9 -19.70 3.41 20.84
CA GLY A 9 -18.59 2.46 20.86
C GLY A 9 -18.76 1.28 19.90
N PRO A 10 -17.85 0.30 19.98
CA PRO A 10 -17.80 -0.82 19.04
C PRO A 10 -18.82 -1.91 19.36
N LEU A 11 -19.21 -2.64 18.31
CA LEU A 11 -19.99 -3.86 18.45
C LEU A 11 -19.11 -4.98 19.04
N PRO A 12 -19.54 -5.66 20.11
CA PRO A 12 -18.79 -6.78 20.68
C PRO A 12 -18.65 -7.93 19.67
N PRO A 13 -17.44 -8.44 19.40
CA PRO A 13 -17.23 -9.53 18.44
C PRO A 13 -17.94 -10.82 18.85
N GLU A 14 -18.22 -11.00 20.14
CA GLU A 14 -18.92 -12.16 20.69
C GLU A 14 -20.36 -12.26 20.14
N LEU A 15 -20.96 -11.18 19.63
CA LEU A 15 -22.26 -11.20 18.96
C LEU A 15 -22.32 -12.23 17.81
N VAL A 16 -21.18 -12.49 17.15
CA VAL A 16 -21.08 -13.48 16.07
C VAL A 16 -21.25 -14.92 16.58
N SER A 17 -20.89 -15.17 17.84
CA SER A 17 -20.96 -16.49 18.48
C SER A 17 -22.36 -16.88 18.97
N LEU A 18 -23.39 -16.08 18.69
CA LEU A 18 -24.77 -16.33 19.13
C LEU A 18 -25.54 -17.13 18.05
N PRO A 19 -25.62 -18.48 18.13
CA PRO A 19 -26.18 -19.31 17.05
C PRO A 19 -27.68 -19.08 16.84
N ARG A 20 -28.41 -18.73 17.92
CA ARG A 20 -29.86 -18.53 17.89
C ARG A 20 -30.29 -17.11 17.50
N LEU A 21 -29.34 -16.20 17.23
CA LEU A 21 -29.66 -14.82 16.88
C LEU A 21 -30.21 -14.75 15.44
N THR A 22 -31.52 -14.66 15.29
CA THR A 22 -32.21 -14.65 13.97
C THR A 22 -32.65 -13.26 13.52
N LYS A 23 -32.78 -12.32 14.46
CA LYS A 23 -33.17 -10.93 14.19
C LYS A 23 -32.25 -10.01 14.97
N PHE A 24 -31.61 -9.08 14.27
CA PHE A 24 -30.68 -8.13 14.86
C PHE A 24 -30.77 -6.82 14.10
N SER A 25 -30.95 -5.72 14.82
CA SER A 25 -30.97 -4.37 14.26
C SER A 25 -30.47 -3.41 15.34
N VAL A 26 -29.46 -2.64 14.96
CA VAL A 26 -28.83 -1.56 15.73
C VAL A 26 -28.87 -0.24 14.96
N ALA A 27 -29.76 -0.15 13.97
CA ALA A 27 -29.91 1.04 13.13
C ALA A 27 -30.25 2.28 13.98
N PHE A 28 -29.84 3.46 13.53
CA PHE A 28 -30.08 4.73 14.24
C PHE A 28 -29.50 4.69 15.66
N ASN A 29 -28.19 4.49 15.76
CA ASN A 29 -27.39 4.61 16.98
C ASN A 29 -26.12 5.43 16.67
N GLN A 30 -25.16 5.49 17.59
CA GLN A 30 -23.88 6.18 17.43
C GLN A 30 -22.70 5.21 17.55
N LEU A 31 -22.89 3.98 17.05
CA LEU A 31 -21.87 2.92 17.11
C LEU A 31 -20.70 3.25 16.16
N THR A 32 -19.51 2.77 16.52
CA THR A 32 -18.26 3.05 15.81
C THR A 32 -17.44 1.79 15.57
N GLY A 33 -16.51 1.83 14.61
CA GLY A 33 -15.58 0.73 14.33
C GLY A 33 -16.12 -0.34 13.38
N PRO A 34 -15.40 -1.46 13.23
CA PRO A 34 -15.75 -2.49 12.26
C PRO A 34 -16.97 -3.30 12.69
N VAL A 35 -17.87 -3.58 11.74
CA VAL A 35 -18.98 -4.52 11.92
C VAL A 35 -18.40 -5.94 12.00
N PRO A 36 -18.70 -6.70 13.08
CA PRO A 36 -18.27 -8.09 13.18
C PRO A 36 -18.80 -8.93 12.01
N ASN A 37 -18.02 -9.91 11.56
CA ASN A 37 -18.42 -10.72 10.41
C ASN A 37 -19.55 -11.69 10.79
N PHE A 38 -20.79 -11.31 10.50
CA PHE A 38 -21.97 -12.14 10.67
C PHE A 38 -22.21 -13.11 9.51
N ASN A 39 -21.23 -13.34 8.62
CA ASN A 39 -21.39 -14.10 7.37
C ASN A 39 -22.58 -13.61 6.53
N LEU A 40 -22.76 -12.28 6.44
CA LEU A 40 -23.86 -11.62 5.73
C LEU A 40 -25.27 -12.00 6.22
N LYS A 41 -25.41 -12.55 7.44
CA LYS A 41 -26.70 -12.93 8.04
C LYS A 41 -27.65 -11.75 8.23
N PHE A 42 -27.12 -10.54 8.40
CA PHE A 42 -27.89 -9.30 8.59
C PHE A 42 -27.51 -8.30 7.49
N GLY A 43 -28.50 -7.69 6.86
CA GLY A 43 -28.28 -6.70 5.81
C GLY A 43 -27.89 -5.32 6.33
N ARG A 44 -27.45 -4.45 5.40
CA ARG A 44 -26.98 -3.08 5.66
C ARG A 44 -28.01 -2.22 6.40
N GLU A 45 -29.30 -2.47 6.19
CA GLU A 45 -30.40 -1.79 6.86
C GLU A 45 -30.35 -1.92 8.38
N ASN A 46 -29.84 -3.05 8.90
CA ASN A 46 -29.75 -3.31 10.34
C ASN A 46 -28.65 -2.50 11.03
N PHE A 47 -27.72 -1.92 10.27
CA PHE A 47 -26.59 -1.13 10.76
C PHE A 47 -26.69 0.34 10.33
N SER A 48 -27.69 0.69 9.52
CA SER A 48 -27.88 2.03 8.95
C SER A 48 -27.94 3.13 10.00
N SER A 49 -27.55 4.36 9.63
CA SER A 49 -27.53 5.51 10.54
C SER A 49 -26.64 5.30 11.77
N ASN A 50 -25.47 4.67 11.59
CA ASN A 50 -24.34 4.66 12.51
C ASN A 50 -23.10 5.09 11.72
N GLU A 51 -22.81 6.40 11.69
CA GLU A 51 -21.79 6.97 10.79
C GLU A 51 -20.38 6.40 11.03
N GLY A 52 -20.08 5.97 12.25
CA GLY A 52 -18.78 5.40 12.59
C GLY A 52 -18.62 3.92 12.28
N LEU A 53 -19.67 3.22 11.82
CA LEU A 53 -19.57 1.80 11.46
C LEU A 53 -19.00 1.62 10.04
N CYS A 54 -18.11 0.65 9.90
CA CYS A 54 -17.50 0.26 8.62
C CYS A 54 -17.34 -1.27 8.53
N GLY A 55 -16.99 -1.79 7.36
CA GLY A 55 -16.89 -3.23 7.11
C GLY A 55 -18.21 -3.89 6.73
N GLN A 56 -18.14 -5.06 6.08
CA GLN A 56 -19.31 -5.74 5.49
C GLN A 56 -20.43 -5.95 6.53
N PRO A 57 -21.69 -5.58 6.24
CA PRO A 57 -22.27 -5.23 4.93
C PRO A 57 -22.20 -3.72 4.55
N MET A 58 -21.52 -2.90 5.34
CA MET A 58 -21.29 -1.48 5.06
C MET A 58 -20.05 -1.25 4.20
N ASP A 59 -19.68 0.00 4.00
CA ASP A 59 -18.49 0.36 3.21
C ASP A 59 -17.22 -0.07 3.96
N PRO A 60 -16.15 -0.45 3.24
CA PRO A 60 -14.91 -0.92 3.86
C PRO A 60 -14.32 0.10 4.84
N CYS A 61 -13.70 -0.40 5.91
CA CYS A 61 -12.92 0.46 6.79
C CYS A 61 -11.69 0.96 6.03
N VAL A 62 -11.39 2.25 6.15
CA VAL A 62 -10.19 2.87 5.57
C VAL A 62 -9.10 2.86 6.62
N ASP A 63 -8.07 2.04 6.40
CA ASP A 63 -6.85 2.08 7.20
C ASP A 63 -5.88 3.10 6.54
N PRO A 64 -5.55 4.22 7.21
CA PRO A 64 -4.75 5.30 6.61
C PRO A 64 -3.32 4.88 6.20
N GLU A 65 -2.86 3.70 6.66
CA GLU A 65 -1.55 3.15 6.30
C GLU A 65 -1.51 2.60 4.85
N GLU A 66 -2.65 2.16 4.29
CA GLU A 66 -2.68 1.61 2.92
C GLU A 66 -2.45 2.70 1.86
N ASP A 67 -2.95 3.91 2.10
CA ASP A 67 -2.78 5.05 1.19
C ASP A 67 -1.34 5.57 1.16
N ILE A 68 -0.67 5.63 2.32
CA ILE A 68 0.75 6.02 2.41
C ILE A 68 1.64 5.00 1.68
N ILE A 69 1.35 3.70 1.81
CA ILE A 69 2.09 2.63 1.12
C ILE A 69 1.88 2.71 -0.41
N ARG A 70 0.65 2.96 -0.87
CA ARG A 70 0.35 3.13 -2.31
C ARG A 70 1.08 4.35 -2.88
N LEU A 71 1.06 5.47 -2.16
CA LEU A 71 1.77 6.68 -2.56
C LEU A 71 3.29 6.48 -2.59
N GLY A 72 3.84 5.77 -1.60
CA GLY A 72 5.26 5.42 -1.54
C GLY A 72 5.72 4.56 -2.72
N LYS A 73 4.91 3.57 -3.14
CA LYS A 73 5.21 2.72 -4.31
C LYS A 73 5.26 3.51 -5.62
N ILE A 74 4.34 4.44 -5.82
CA ILE A 74 4.32 5.31 -7.01
C ILE A 74 5.56 6.20 -7.04
N GLY A 75 5.96 6.76 -5.88
CA GLY A 75 7.17 7.58 -5.75
C GLY A 75 8.45 6.84 -6.13
N ALA A 76 8.60 5.57 -5.70
CA ALA A 76 9.79 4.76 -6.01
C ALA A 76 9.96 4.47 -7.52
N ALA A 77 8.85 4.20 -8.23
CA ALA A 77 8.88 3.90 -9.66
C ALA A 77 9.32 5.10 -10.51
N VAL A 78 8.82 6.30 -10.19
CA VAL A 78 9.18 7.55 -10.90
C VAL A 78 10.66 7.88 -10.69
N GLY A 79 11.17 7.72 -9.47
CA GLY A 79 12.59 7.92 -9.17
C GLY A 79 13.51 6.98 -9.98
N ALA A 80 13.21 5.69 -10.01
CA ALA A 80 14.04 4.71 -10.74
C ALA A 80 14.11 5.00 -12.25
N ALA A 81 12.98 5.41 -12.86
CA ALA A 81 12.90 5.68 -14.29
C ALA A 81 13.78 6.86 -14.75
N LEU A 82 14.01 7.86 -13.89
CA LEU A 82 14.81 9.05 -14.24
C LEU A 82 16.30 8.88 -13.93
N PHE A 83 16.65 8.27 -12.80
CA PHE A 83 18.03 8.25 -12.31
C PHE A 83 18.85 7.05 -12.77
N ALA A 84 18.23 5.87 -12.95
CA ALA A 84 18.96 4.67 -13.39
C ALA A 84 19.56 4.78 -14.80
N PRO A 85 18.86 5.34 -15.82
CA PRO A 85 19.43 5.49 -17.16
C PRO A 85 20.62 6.46 -17.19
N LEU A 86 20.53 7.56 -16.43
CA LEU A 86 21.61 8.55 -16.34
C LEU A 86 22.84 7.98 -15.64
N GLY A 87 22.64 7.22 -14.54
CA GLY A 87 23.74 6.53 -13.86
C GLY A 87 24.45 5.53 -14.76
N ALA A 88 23.69 4.67 -15.44
CA ALA A 88 24.25 3.69 -16.37
C ALA A 88 24.97 4.33 -17.56
N PHE A 89 24.44 5.44 -18.08
CA PHE A 89 25.07 6.18 -19.17
C PHE A 89 26.39 6.83 -18.74
N LEU A 90 26.44 7.44 -17.55
CA LEU A 90 27.67 8.03 -17.01
C LEU A 90 28.74 6.97 -16.74
N ASP A 91 28.37 5.83 -16.16
CA ASP A 91 29.30 4.72 -15.94
C ASP A 91 29.84 4.16 -17.26
N TRP A 92 28.96 3.95 -18.26
CA TRP A 92 29.37 3.50 -19.58
C TRP A 92 30.29 4.51 -20.27
N PHE A 93 29.99 5.81 -20.20
CA PHE A 93 30.79 6.87 -20.79
C PHE A 93 32.19 6.94 -20.15
N VAL A 94 32.26 6.91 -18.81
CA VAL A 94 33.53 6.90 -18.07
C VAL A 94 34.34 5.63 -18.35
N PHE A 95 33.70 4.46 -18.35
CA PHE A 95 34.36 3.18 -18.63
C PHE A 95 34.89 3.12 -20.07
N SER A 96 34.12 3.63 -21.04
CA SER A 96 34.53 3.73 -22.43
C SER A 96 35.72 4.68 -22.62
N GLY A 97 35.74 5.82 -21.91
CA GLY A 97 36.89 6.73 -21.89
C GLY A 97 38.15 6.11 -21.26
N ARG A 98 37.99 5.30 -20.20
CA ARG A 98 39.11 4.59 -19.56
C ARG A 98 39.73 3.53 -20.47
N LYS A 99 38.91 2.80 -21.25
CA LYS A 99 39.40 1.81 -22.23
C LYS A 99 40.28 2.46 -23.29
N LYS A 100 39.84 3.57 -23.87
CA LYS A 100 40.59 4.30 -24.90
C LYS A 100 41.94 4.81 -24.37
N LYS A 101 41.96 5.36 -23.15
CA LYS A 101 43.20 5.86 -22.52
C LYS A 101 44.21 4.75 -22.17
N GLN A 102 43.74 3.55 -21.78
CA GLN A 102 44.62 2.41 -21.55
C GLN A 102 45.19 1.83 -22.85
N GLU A 103 44.39 1.82 -23.91
CA GLU A 103 44.83 1.38 -25.23
C GLU A 103 45.88 2.32 -25.82
N ASP A 104 45.67 3.64 -25.76
CA ASP A 104 46.66 4.64 -26.17
C ASP A 104 47.96 4.53 -25.36
N ARG A 105 47.88 4.35 -24.03
CA ARG A 105 49.09 4.14 -23.20
C ARG A 105 49.84 2.85 -23.55
N ARG A 106 49.13 1.77 -23.87
CA ARG A 106 49.77 0.53 -24.33
C ARG A 106 50.41 0.73 -25.69
N HIS A 107 49.72 1.36 -26.65
CA HIS A 107 50.25 1.61 -27.98
C HIS A 107 51.52 2.50 -27.93
N HIS A 108 51.50 3.55 -27.12
CA HIS A 108 52.67 4.41 -26.91
C HIS A 108 53.84 3.64 -26.27
N SER A 109 53.58 2.73 -25.33
CA SER A 109 54.60 1.89 -24.69
C SER A 109 55.33 0.94 -25.67
N TRP A 110 54.63 0.42 -26.69
CA TRP A 110 55.24 -0.47 -27.70
C TRP A 110 56.14 0.29 -28.68
N ILE A 111 55.79 1.55 -29.01
CA ILE A 111 56.57 2.38 -29.95
C ILE A 111 57.97 2.69 -29.39
N PHE A 112 58.12 2.85 -28.08
CA PHE A 112 59.43 3.08 -27.45
C PHE A 112 60.33 1.84 -27.37
N HIS A 113 59.81 0.62 -27.53
CA HIS A 113 60.60 -0.61 -27.43
C HIS A 113 61.12 -1.14 -28.77
N ILE A 114 60.73 -0.55 -29.91
CA ILE A 114 61.09 -1.02 -31.26
C ILE A 114 62.25 -0.17 -31.87
N GLY A 115 62.76 0.82 -31.13
CA GLY A 115 63.79 1.76 -31.62
C GLY A 115 65.24 1.48 -31.19
N ASP A 116 65.50 0.46 -30.36
CA ASP A 116 66.82 0.03 -29.89
C ASP A 116 67.20 -1.34 -30.50
#